data_AF-A0A060Z8L4-F1
#
_entry.id   AF-A0A060Z8L4-F1
#
_cell.length_a   1.000
_cell.length_b   1.000
_cell.length_c   1.000
_cell.angle_alpha   90.00
_cell.angle_beta   90.00
_cell.angle_gamma   90.00
#
_symmetry.space_group_name_H-M   'P 1'
#
loop_
_entity.id
_entity.type
_entity.pdbx_description
1 polymer ?
#
loop_
_entity_poly.entity_id
_entity_poly.type
_entity_poly.pdbx_seq_one_letter_code
_entity_poly.pdbx_strand_id
1 'polypeptide(L)'
;MACVLFPSRKRVETLDSNSFGNEVFSVTFQKKGDYPLFGCQYDFNLEGVVNVPEFLVYFPLFEEMAKKYNMRLVFKKTFSQFFEEHIKNDQHKMLMQRMQALEVGINIHYQSKVWTPSHSRVFLDFFLTIFYIVKLIVKTSKL
;
A
#
# COMPACT_ATOMS: atom_id res chain seq x y z
N MET A 1 6.76 -6.70 -2.15
CA MET A 1 7.20 -5.95 -0.96
C MET A 1 6.22 -4.81 -0.77
N ALA A 2 5.57 -4.78 0.38
CA ALA A 2 4.58 -3.78 0.75
C ALA A 2 5.35 -2.70 1.52
N CYS A 3 5.31 -1.43 1.07
CA CYS A 3 6.10 -0.37 1.70
C CYS A 3 5.20 0.85 1.96
N VAL A 4 5.24 1.37 3.18
CA VAL A 4 4.72 2.71 3.47
C VAL A 4 5.63 3.73 2.79
N LEU A 5 5.05 4.57 1.92
CA LEU A 5 5.81 5.61 1.24
C LEU A 5 5.72 6.96 1.98
N PHE A 6 6.72 7.81 1.72
CA PHE A 6 6.83 9.20 2.18
C PHE A 6 5.53 10.05 2.20
N PRO A 7 4.56 9.93 1.28
CA PRO A 7 3.25 10.60 1.42
C PRO A 7 2.54 10.34 2.77
N SER A 8 2.78 9.20 3.42
CA SER A 8 2.26 8.89 4.76
C SER A 8 2.95 9.68 5.88
N ARG A 9 4.18 10.19 5.67
CA ARG A 9 4.85 11.14 6.59
C ARG A 9 4.00 12.38 6.81
N LYS A 10 3.44 12.95 5.73
CA LYS A 10 2.61 14.15 5.81
C LYS A 10 1.41 13.96 6.73
N ARG A 11 0.81 12.76 6.77
CA ARG A 11 -0.28 12.43 7.69
C ARG A 11 0.17 12.42 9.14
N VAL A 12 1.32 11.84 9.45
CA VAL A 12 1.84 11.81 10.83
C VAL A 12 2.27 13.20 11.30
N GLU A 13 2.80 14.02 10.40
CA GLU A 13 3.18 15.40 10.75
C GLU A 13 1.98 16.25 11.16
N THR A 14 0.80 16.02 10.55
CA THR A 14 -0.43 16.74 10.89
C THR A 14 -1.15 16.25 12.15
N LEU A 15 -0.79 15.08 12.68
CA LEU A 15 -1.44 14.50 13.87
C LEU A 15 -0.65 14.86 15.12
N ASP A 16 -1.31 15.11 16.25
CA ASP A 16 -0.61 15.38 17.51
C ASP A 16 0.15 14.14 18.04
N SER A 17 -0.28 12.94 17.64
CA SER A 17 0.34 11.67 17.98
C SER A 17 1.40 11.23 16.95
N ASN A 18 2.33 10.37 17.40
CA ASN A 18 3.28 9.65 16.55
C ASN A 18 2.66 8.39 15.89
N SER A 19 1.38 8.12 16.17
CA SER A 19 0.62 7.02 15.60
C SER A 19 -0.52 7.51 14.72
N PHE A 20 -0.88 6.70 13.72
CA PHE A 20 -2.10 6.86 12.93
C PHE A 20 -2.67 5.49 12.55
N GLY A 21 -3.98 5.40 12.36
CA GLY A 21 -4.63 4.13 12.08
C GLY A 21 -6.14 4.18 12.27
N ASN A 22 -6.75 3.00 12.29
CA ASN A 22 -8.15 2.77 12.63
C ASN A 22 -8.25 1.47 13.45
N GLU A 23 -9.46 0.96 13.67
CA GLU A 23 -9.69 -0.29 14.43
C GLU A 23 -8.96 -1.50 13.83
N VAL A 24 -8.73 -1.48 12.52
CA VAL A 24 -8.16 -2.59 11.74
C VAL A 24 -6.63 -2.55 11.70
N PHE A 25 -6.02 -1.37 11.56
CA PHE A 25 -4.57 -1.23 11.48
C PHE A 25 -4.07 -0.04 12.27
N SER A 26 -2.84 -0.13 12.75
CA SER A 26 -2.14 1.02 13.31
C SER A 26 -0.67 1.06 12.85
N VAL A 27 -0.20 2.27 12.62
CA VAL A 27 1.19 2.58 12.30
C VAL A 27 1.71 3.52 13.36
N THR A 28 2.77 3.14 14.06
CA THR A 28 3.37 3.95 15.13
C THR A 28 4.83 4.23 14.83
N PHE A 29 5.19 5.50 14.65
CA PHE A 29 6.59 5.89 14.47
C PHE A 29 7.30 5.99 15.81
N GLN A 30 8.55 5.52 15.86
CA GLN A 30 9.39 5.61 17.06
C GLN A 30 9.67 7.07 17.46
N LYS A 31 9.88 7.94 16.46
CA LYS A 31 10.15 9.37 16.66
C LYS A 31 9.50 10.20 15.56
N LYS A 32 8.80 11.27 15.94
CA LYS A 32 8.21 12.24 15.00
C LYS A 32 9.23 13.32 14.65
N GLY A 33 9.23 13.77 13.39
CA GLY A 33 10.09 14.87 12.92
C GLY A 33 11.51 14.45 12.54
N ASP A 34 11.90 13.21 12.78
CA ASP A 34 13.20 12.65 12.42
C ASP A 34 12.99 11.42 11.53
N TYR A 35 13.22 11.59 10.23
CA TYR A 35 12.94 10.59 9.20
C TYR A 35 14.20 10.34 8.37
N PRO A 36 15.17 9.57 8.91
CA PRO A 36 16.39 9.25 8.18
C PRO A 36 16.07 8.46 6.92
N LEU A 37 16.90 8.63 5.87
CA LEU A 37 16.72 7.95 4.58
C LEU A 37 16.77 6.42 4.69
N PHE A 38 17.45 5.90 5.72
CA PHE A 38 17.56 4.49 6.05
C PHE A 38 17.29 4.30 7.54
N GLY A 39 16.74 3.14 7.92
CA GLY A 39 16.53 2.80 9.34
C GLY A 39 15.41 3.60 10.03
N CYS A 40 14.62 4.37 9.29
CA CYS A 40 13.43 5.02 9.84
C CYS A 40 12.35 3.97 10.12
N GLN A 41 12.36 3.39 11.33
CA GLN A 41 11.46 2.33 11.74
C GLN A 41 10.09 2.86 12.18
N TYR A 42 9.05 2.10 11.87
CA TYR A 42 7.72 2.21 12.47
C TYR A 42 7.20 0.83 12.80
N ASP A 43 6.37 0.73 13.83
CA ASP A 43 5.66 -0.50 14.16
C ASP A 43 4.37 -0.54 13.34
N PHE A 44 4.22 -1.62 12.57
CA PHE A 44 3.04 -1.89 11.77
C PHE A 44 2.23 -3.00 12.40
N ASN A 45 1.00 -2.68 12.80
CA ASN A 45 0.06 -3.62 13.38
C ASN A 45 -1.19 -3.73 12.50
N LEU A 46 -1.57 -4.97 12.22
CA LEU A 46 -2.81 -5.36 11.54
C LEU A 46 -3.54 -6.35 12.43
N GLU A 47 -4.76 -5.98 12.84
CA GLU A 47 -5.58 -6.76 13.75
C GLU A 47 -5.72 -8.21 13.26
N GLY A 48 -5.41 -9.16 14.14
CA GLY A 48 -5.55 -10.60 13.86
C GLY A 48 -4.53 -11.19 12.88
N VAL A 49 -3.56 -10.40 12.38
CA VAL A 49 -2.59 -10.88 11.37
C VAL A 49 -1.15 -10.70 11.81
N VAL A 50 -0.72 -9.47 12.10
CA VAL A 50 0.71 -9.20 12.31
C VAL A 50 0.94 -7.96 13.16
N ASN A 51 2.01 -7.99 13.96
CA ASN A 51 2.60 -6.82 14.60
C ASN A 51 4.13 -6.90 14.39
N VAL A 52 4.65 -6.15 13.42
CA VAL A 52 6.07 -6.22 13.01
C VAL A 52 6.67 -4.83 12.83
N PRO A 53 7.97 -4.68 13.13
CA PRO A 53 8.69 -3.47 12.76
C PRO A 53 8.94 -3.43 11.24
N GLU A 54 8.64 -2.29 10.63
CA GLU A 54 8.90 -2.00 9.22
C GLU A 54 9.73 -0.72 9.08
N PHE A 55 10.27 -0.48 7.88
CA PHE A 55 11.11 0.68 7.58
C PHE A 55 10.48 1.57 6.50
N LEU A 56 10.51 2.89 6.73
CA LEU A 56 10.03 3.87 5.78
C LEU A 56 10.90 3.86 4.52
N VAL A 57 10.27 3.72 3.36
CA VAL A 57 10.97 3.75 2.08
C VAL A 57 10.77 5.10 1.40
N TYR A 58 11.86 5.86 1.25
CA TYR A 58 11.86 7.04 0.41
C TYR A 58 11.97 6.62 -1.07
N PHE A 59 10.85 6.73 -1.78
CA PHE A 59 10.74 6.17 -3.13
C PHE A 59 11.78 6.69 -4.15
N PRO A 60 12.11 7.99 -4.21
CA PRO A 60 13.16 8.47 -5.11
C PRO A 60 14.51 7.81 -4.84
N LEU A 61 14.87 7.62 -3.55
CA LEU A 61 16.09 6.89 -3.19
C LEU A 61 16.02 5.42 -3.60
N PHE A 62 14.88 4.76 -3.40
CA PHE A 62 14.67 3.39 -3.88
C PHE A 62 14.87 3.27 -5.40
N GLU A 63 14.35 4.21 -6.18
CA GLU A 63 14.53 4.25 -7.63
C GLU A 63 16.01 4.45 -8.01
N GLU A 64 16.72 5.37 -7.36
CA GLU A 64 18.17 5.54 -7.57
C GLU A 64 18.98 4.28 -7.22
N MET A 65 18.62 3.59 -6.14
CA MET A 65 19.26 2.32 -5.79
C MET A 65 18.99 1.24 -6.83
N ALA A 66 17.77 1.16 -7.37
CA ALA A 66 17.40 0.20 -8.40
C ALA A 66 18.16 0.43 -9.72
N LYS A 67 18.48 1.68 -10.07
CA LYS A 67 19.30 2.01 -11.25
C LYS A 67 20.67 1.36 -11.23
N LYS A 68 21.29 1.18 -10.05
CA LYS A 68 22.58 0.49 -9.90
C LYS A 68 22.55 -0.96 -10.39
N TYR A 69 21.37 -1.58 -10.38
CA TYR A 69 21.14 -2.95 -10.85
C TYR A 69 20.56 -2.98 -12.28
N ASN A 70 20.77 -1.91 -13.06
CA ASN A 70 20.19 -1.73 -14.39
C ASN A 70 18.66 -1.85 -14.42
N MET A 71 17.97 -1.61 -13.30
CA MET A 71 16.51 -1.63 -13.28
C MET A 71 15.94 -0.27 -13.66
N ARG A 72 14.75 -0.27 -14.26
CA ARG A 72 13.96 0.93 -14.50
C ARG A 72 12.56 0.78 -13.91
N LEU A 73 12.05 1.89 -13.36
CA LEU A 73 10.67 1.99 -12.96
C LEU A 73 9.76 1.91 -14.18
N VAL A 74 8.81 0.99 -14.16
CA VAL A 74 7.76 0.88 -15.18
C VAL A 74 6.55 1.69 -14.75
N PHE A 75 6.07 1.44 -13.53
CA PHE A 75 5.02 2.23 -12.92
C PHE A 75 5.08 2.15 -11.40
N LYS A 76 4.48 3.17 -10.80
CA LYS A 76 4.15 3.28 -9.38
C LYS A 76 2.71 3.76 -9.30
N LYS A 77 1.80 2.93 -8.78
CA LYS A 77 0.38 3.25 -8.64
C LYS A 77 -0.06 2.99 -7.20
N THR A 78 -0.99 3.80 -6.69
CA THR A 78 -1.69 3.41 -5.46
C THR A 78 -2.53 2.18 -5.76
N PHE A 79 -2.86 1.38 -4.74
CA PHE A 79 -3.72 0.24 -4.95
C PHE A 79 -5.09 0.63 -5.52
N SER A 80 -5.68 1.77 -5.13
CA SER A 80 -6.95 2.27 -5.72
C SER A 80 -6.83 2.47 -7.23
N GLN A 81 -5.78 3.15 -7.67
CA GLN A 81 -5.54 3.37 -9.10
C GLN A 81 -5.35 2.04 -9.85
N PHE A 82 -4.58 1.13 -9.28
CA PHE A 82 -4.36 -0.18 -9.86
C PHE A 82 -5.65 -1.00 -9.92
N PHE A 83 -6.44 -1.00 -8.85
CA PHE A 83 -7.69 -1.72 -8.76
C PHE A 83 -8.69 -1.19 -9.81
N GLU A 84 -8.92 0.12 -9.87
CA GLU A 84 -9.85 0.74 -10.82
C GLU A 84 -9.47 0.48 -12.29
N GLU A 85 -8.19 0.42 -12.60
CA GLU A 85 -7.70 0.10 -13.94
C GLU A 85 -7.92 -1.38 -14.28
N HIS A 86 -7.59 -2.27 -13.36
CA HIS A 86 -7.58 -3.71 -13.62
C HIS A 86 -8.96 -4.36 -13.49
N ILE A 87 -9.85 -3.83 -12.63
CA ILE A 87 -11.21 -4.35 -12.45
C ILE A 87 -12.07 -4.13 -13.69
N LYS A 88 -11.67 -3.30 -14.66
CA LYS A 88 -12.39 -3.14 -15.93
C LYS A 88 -12.31 -4.38 -16.82
N ASN A 89 -11.29 -5.21 -16.63
CA ASN A 89 -11.11 -6.46 -17.38
C ASN A 89 -11.85 -7.61 -16.69
N ASP A 90 -12.74 -8.28 -17.43
CA ASP A 90 -13.58 -9.34 -16.87
C ASP A 90 -12.78 -10.56 -16.37
N GLN A 91 -11.61 -10.87 -16.96
CA GLN A 91 -10.75 -11.93 -16.45
C GLN A 91 -10.21 -11.61 -15.05
N HIS A 92 -9.83 -10.35 -14.80
CA HIS A 92 -9.38 -9.92 -13.47
C HIS A 92 -10.54 -9.92 -12.48
N LYS A 93 -11.75 -9.51 -12.88
CA LYS A 93 -12.95 -9.62 -12.03
C LYS A 93 -13.22 -11.06 -11.63
N MET A 94 -13.21 -11.98 -12.60
CA MET A 94 -13.43 -13.41 -12.34
C MET A 94 -12.37 -13.97 -11.39
N LEU A 95 -11.10 -13.55 -11.54
CA LEU A 95 -10.04 -13.95 -10.63
C LEU A 95 -10.31 -13.44 -9.20
N MET A 96 -10.69 -12.18 -9.04
CA MET A 96 -11.03 -11.60 -7.72
C MET A 96 -12.20 -12.34 -7.06
N GLN A 97 -13.22 -12.72 -7.84
CA GLN A 97 -14.35 -13.52 -7.34
C GLN A 97 -13.91 -14.92 -6.90
N ARG A 98 -13.05 -15.59 -7.69
CA ARG A 98 -12.51 -16.92 -7.33
C ARG A 98 -11.63 -16.89 -6.10
N MET A 99 -10.85 -15.83 -5.93
CA MET A 99 -10.04 -15.61 -4.73
C MET A 99 -10.87 -15.19 -3.51
N GLN A 100 -12.19 -15.01 -3.67
CA GLN A 100 -13.08 -14.46 -2.63
C GLN A 100 -12.54 -13.15 -2.06
N ALA A 101 -11.88 -12.37 -2.91
CA ALA A 101 -11.21 -11.14 -2.51
C ALA A 101 -12.22 -10.03 -2.20
N LEU A 102 -13.48 -10.16 -2.63
CA LEU A 102 -14.56 -9.21 -2.37
C LEU A 102 -15.68 -9.91 -1.61
N GLU A 103 -16.35 -9.18 -0.72
CA GLU A 103 -17.52 -9.69 -0.02
C GLU A 103 -18.68 -9.98 -0.96
N VAL A 104 -19.35 -11.11 -0.71
CA VAL A 104 -20.50 -11.62 -1.46
C VAL A 104 -21.71 -10.72 -1.17
N GLY A 105 -21.76 -9.56 -1.82
CA GLY A 105 -22.78 -8.53 -1.63
C GLY A 105 -22.45 -7.21 -2.31
N ILE A 106 -21.19 -6.99 -2.71
CA ILE A 106 -20.73 -5.80 -3.45
C ILE A 106 -20.63 -6.10 -4.96
N ASN A 107 -21.59 -6.86 -5.49
CA ASN A 107 -22.04 -6.74 -6.87
C ASN A 107 -23.43 -6.15 -6.68
N ILE A 108 -23.72 -4.86 -6.82
CA ILE A 108 -23.92 -4.04 -8.03
C ILE A 108 -24.02 -2.59 -7.48
N HIS A 109 -23.48 -1.58 -8.18
CA HIS A 109 -23.29 -0.18 -7.73
C HIS A 109 -21.99 0.12 -6.97
N TYR A 110 -20.90 0.16 -7.73
CA TYR A 110 -19.68 0.90 -7.38
C TYR A 110 -19.88 2.44 -7.55
N GLN A 111 -21.05 2.95 -7.16
CA GLN A 111 -21.36 4.37 -7.12
C GLN A 111 -21.89 4.74 -5.74
N SER A 112 -21.07 5.50 -5.02
CA SER A 112 -21.42 6.45 -3.96
C SER A 112 -22.24 5.93 -2.76
N LYS A 113 -21.57 5.96 -1.61
CA LYS A 113 -22.12 5.99 -0.24
C LYS A 113 -22.76 4.69 0.25
N VAL A 114 -21.98 3.93 1.03
CA VAL A 114 -22.28 3.51 2.42
C VAL A 114 -21.17 2.52 2.82
N TRP A 115 -20.36 2.93 3.79
CA TRP A 115 -19.26 2.14 4.35
C TRP A 115 -19.75 1.44 5.61
N THR A 116 -19.94 0.12 5.56
CA THR A 116 -20.21 -0.71 6.75
C THR A 116 -19.07 -1.72 6.93
N PRO A 117 -18.56 -1.94 8.16
CA PRO A 117 -17.39 -2.79 8.39
C PRO A 117 -17.76 -4.28 8.37
N SER A 118 -16.97 -5.07 7.65
CA SER A 118 -17.03 -6.54 7.67
C SER A 118 -15.63 -7.09 7.37
N HIS A 119 -15.32 -8.27 7.93
CA HIS A 119 -13.95 -8.79 8.13
C HIS A 119 -13.12 -8.97 6.84
N SER A 120 -13.76 -9.09 5.69
CA SER A 120 -13.08 -9.23 4.39
C SER A 120 -12.75 -7.87 3.75
N ARG A 121 -13.40 -6.79 4.22
CA ARG A 121 -13.14 -5.40 3.83
C ARG A 121 -11.78 -4.89 4.32
N VAL A 122 -11.39 -5.36 5.52
CA VAL A 122 -10.11 -5.14 6.19
C VAL A 122 -8.93 -5.38 5.24
N PHE A 123 -8.97 -6.45 4.45
CA PHE A 123 -7.87 -6.83 3.57
C PHE A 123 -7.70 -5.86 2.39
N LEU A 124 -8.79 -5.46 1.71
CA LEU A 124 -8.68 -4.50 0.59
C LEU A 124 -8.47 -3.06 1.05
N ASP A 125 -9.08 -2.61 2.14
CA ASP A 125 -8.91 -1.24 2.64
C ASP A 125 -7.50 -0.99 3.16
N PHE A 126 -6.89 -2.04 3.74
CA PHE A 126 -5.48 -2.12 4.04
C PHE A 126 -4.63 -1.92 2.78
N PHE A 127 -4.92 -2.66 1.71
CA PHE A 127 -4.27 -2.50 0.41
C PHE A 127 -4.45 -1.07 -0.17
N LEU A 128 -5.66 -0.52 -0.09
CA LEU A 128 -6.06 0.78 -0.65
C LEU A 128 -5.37 1.97 0.00
N THR A 129 -5.13 1.92 1.32
CA THR A 129 -4.75 3.12 2.09
C THR A 129 -3.24 3.29 2.24
N ILE A 130 -2.47 2.20 2.17
CA ILE A 130 -1.06 2.19 2.58
C ILE A 130 -0.10 1.75 1.47
N PHE A 131 -0.58 0.96 0.50
CA PHE A 131 0.32 0.27 -0.42
C PHE A 131 0.37 0.88 -1.82
N TYR A 132 1.61 0.97 -2.29
CA TYR A 132 1.91 1.22 -3.69
C TYR A 132 2.26 -0.09 -4.36
N ILE A 133 1.68 -0.31 -5.53
CA ILE A 133 2.10 -1.38 -6.43
C ILE A 133 3.21 -0.80 -7.31
N VAL A 134 4.39 -1.41 -7.21
CA VAL A 134 5.62 -1.00 -7.91
C VAL A 134 6.04 -2.10 -8.85
N LYS A 135 6.27 -1.77 -10.11
CA LYS A 135 6.84 -2.68 -11.10
C LYS A 135 8.19 -2.15 -11.60
N LEU A 136 9.24 -2.96 -11.39
CA LEU A 136 10.58 -2.75 -11.95
C LEU A 136 10.85 -3.76 -13.06
N ILE A 137 11.61 -3.36 -14.09
CA ILE A 137 12.12 -4.24 -15.14
C ILE A 137 13.63 -4.04 -15.26
N VAL A 138 14.39 -5.13 -15.39
CA VAL A 138 15.81 -5.10 -15.74
C VAL A 138 15.95 -4.62 -17.19
N LYS A 139 16.75 -3.58 -17.43
CA LYS A 139 17.17 -3.20 -18.77
C LYS A 139 18.04 -4.34 -19.30
N THR A 140 17.50 -5.14 -20.20
CA THR A 140 18.33 -6.00 -21.03
C THR A 140 19.13 -5.07 -21.96
N SER A 141 20.44 -5.08 -21.80
CA SER A 141 21.36 -4.53 -22.81
C SER A 141 21.11 -5.30 -24.10
N LYS A 142 20.37 -4.71 -25.04
CA LYS A 142 20.51 -5.09 -26.44
C LYS A 142 21.94 -4.72 -26.84
N LEU A 143 22.80 -5.74 -26.90
CA LEU A 143 23.90 -5.82 -27.87
C LEU A 143 23.37 -6.66 -29.03
#